data_AF-A8UBT8-F1
#
_entry.id   AF-A8UBT8-F1
#
_cell.length_a   1.000
_cell.length_b   1.000
_cell.length_c   1.000
_cell.angle_alpha   90.00
_cell.angle_beta   90.00
_cell.angle_gamma   90.00
#
_symmetry.space_group_name_H-M   'P 1'
#
loop_
_entity.id
_entity.type
_entity.pdbx_description
1 polymer ?
#
loop_
_entity_poly.entity_id
_entity_poly.type
_entity_poly.pdbx_seq_one_letter_code
_entity_poly.pdbx_strand_id
1 'polypeptide(L)'
;MITLQNDQLTVSVSTKGAELQSIKNPAEGIEYLWQGDTAFWGRKAPVLFPIVGRLKNDQYSYKGISYPLNQHGFARDSEFHVEEQTATMVRLTTHSTPETKTYYPFDFQLTLTYTLEENTVNVSYLVKNTHPSEELYFSIGGHPGFNVPMTSDTTFEDYYLSFY
;
A
#
# COMPACT_ATOMS: atom_id res chain seq x y z
N MET A 1 12.22 1.15 8.74
CA MET A 1 10.92 0.91 9.40
C MET A 1 10.54 2.15 10.18
N ILE A 2 9.33 2.64 9.97
CA ILE A 2 8.76 3.83 10.61
C ILE A 2 7.69 3.35 11.58
N THR A 3 7.62 3.94 12.77
CA THR A 3 6.62 3.59 13.79
C THR A 3 5.78 4.81 14.10
N LEU A 4 4.46 4.61 14.06
CA LEU A 4 3.45 5.54 14.56
C LEU A 4 2.80 4.94 15.79
N GLN A 5 2.46 5.78 16.77
CA GLN A 5 1.83 5.34 18.01
C GLN A 5 0.93 6.42 18.61
N ASN A 6 -0.22 5.99 19.12
CA ASN A 6 -1.06 6.74 20.06
C ASN A 6 -1.46 5.82 21.24
N ASP A 7 -2.45 6.22 22.04
CA ASP A 7 -2.89 5.46 23.22
C ASP A 7 -3.53 4.10 22.89
N GLN A 8 -4.05 3.92 21.66
CA GLN A 8 -4.82 2.74 21.26
C GLN A 8 -4.06 1.81 20.31
N LEU A 9 -3.20 2.37 19.45
CA LEU A 9 -2.54 1.64 18.37
C LEU A 9 -1.04 1.92 18.30
N THR A 10 -0.30 0.88 17.94
CA THR A 10 1.07 0.96 17.41
C THR A 10 1.07 0.43 15.99
N VAL A 11 1.48 1.25 15.03
CA VAL A 11 1.53 0.92 13.60
C VAL A 11 2.94 1.04 13.10
N SER A 12 3.36 0.12 12.23
CA SER A 12 4.65 0.23 11.54
C SER A 12 4.51 0.20 10.03
N VAL A 13 5.30 1.03 9.35
CA VAL A 13 5.27 1.24 7.91
C VAL A 13 6.70 1.07 7.35
N SER A 14 6.82 0.38 6.23
CA SER A 14 8.07 0.25 5.47
C SER A 14 8.17 1.39 4.46
N THR A 15 9.38 1.97 4.29
CA THR A 15 9.64 2.91 3.19
C THR A 15 9.61 2.22 1.83
N LYS A 16 10.06 0.96 1.77
CA LYS A 16 9.81 0.09 0.62
C LYS A 16 8.32 -0.18 0.48
N GLY A 17 7.77 0.21 -0.66
CA GLY A 17 6.37 0.05 -1.04
C GLY A 17 5.39 0.94 -0.27
N ALA A 18 5.88 1.83 0.61
CA ALA A 18 5.06 2.47 1.64
C ALA A 18 4.19 1.45 2.42
N GLU A 19 4.63 0.19 2.55
CA GLU A 19 3.76 -0.91 2.96
C GLU A 19 3.51 -0.91 4.47
N LEU A 20 2.24 -0.99 4.91
CA LEU A 20 1.89 -1.28 6.30
C LEU A 20 2.45 -2.65 6.69
N GLN A 21 3.21 -2.71 7.79
CA GLN A 21 3.88 -3.91 8.26
C GLN A 21 3.26 -4.53 9.52
N SER A 22 2.55 -3.73 10.31
CA SER A 22 1.92 -4.14 11.57
C SER A 22 0.90 -3.09 12.01
N ILE A 23 -0.20 -3.55 12.58
CA ILE A 23 -1.20 -2.73 13.29
C ILE A 23 -1.53 -3.49 14.58
N LYS A 24 -1.10 -2.95 15.72
CA LYS A 24 -1.28 -3.61 17.02
C LYS A 24 -2.08 -2.77 17.99
N ASN A 25 -2.98 -3.42 18.73
CA ASN A 25 -3.50 -2.90 19.98
C ASN A 25 -2.59 -3.41 21.12
N PRO A 26 -1.77 -2.56 21.75
CA PRO A 26 -0.83 -2.99 22.78
C PRO A 26 -1.52 -3.42 24.09
N ALA A 27 -2.72 -2.93 24.38
CA ALA A 27 -3.46 -3.29 25.59
C ALA A 27 -4.02 -4.72 25.51
N GLU A 28 -4.46 -5.14 24.33
CA GLU A 28 -5.05 -6.46 24.07
C GLU A 28 -4.02 -7.47 23.53
N GLY A 29 -2.84 -7.00 23.10
CA GLY A 29 -1.82 -7.84 22.49
C GLY A 29 -2.19 -8.36 21.10
N ILE A 30 -3.21 -7.78 20.46
CA ILE A 30 -3.72 -8.21 19.15
C ILE A 30 -2.89 -7.57 18.03
N GLU A 31 -2.43 -8.39 17.08
CA GLU A 31 -1.90 -7.97 15.78
C GLU A 31 -3.00 -8.15 14.73
N TYR A 32 -3.51 -7.04 14.21
CA TYR A 32 -4.58 -7.07 13.22
C TYR A 32 -4.07 -7.45 11.83
N LEU A 33 -2.83 -7.08 11.47
CA LEU A 33 -2.32 -7.27 10.12
C LEU A 33 -1.64 -8.63 9.96
N TRP A 34 -1.90 -9.28 8.83
CA TRP A 34 -1.18 -10.48 8.41
C TRP A 34 0.34 -10.25 8.42
N GLN A 35 1.08 -11.23 8.95
CA GLN A 35 2.51 -11.10 9.21
C GLN A 35 3.42 -11.61 8.08
N GLY A 36 2.86 -12.01 6.94
CA GLY A 36 3.66 -12.29 5.74
C GLY A 36 4.30 -13.68 5.72
N ASP A 37 3.67 -14.72 6.26
CA ASP A 37 4.20 -16.08 6.15
C ASP A 37 4.31 -16.47 4.67
N THR A 38 5.55 -16.63 4.21
CA THR A 38 5.90 -16.94 2.83
C THR A 38 5.37 -18.29 2.34
N ALA A 39 4.99 -19.20 3.25
CA ALA A 39 4.32 -20.44 2.88
C ALA A 39 2.91 -20.22 2.29
N PHE A 40 2.27 -19.09 2.62
CA PHE A 40 0.92 -18.75 2.17
C PHE A 40 0.91 -17.47 1.32
N TRP A 41 1.37 -16.36 1.89
CA TRP A 41 1.43 -15.06 1.24
C TRP A 41 2.51 -14.19 1.88
N GLY A 42 3.64 -14.01 1.19
CA GLY A 42 4.82 -13.31 1.73
C GLY A 42 4.74 -11.77 1.78
N ARG A 43 3.57 -11.17 1.51
CA ARG A 43 3.33 -9.73 1.62
C ARG A 43 2.28 -9.47 2.70
N LYS A 44 2.10 -8.21 3.12
CA LYS A 44 1.22 -7.87 4.24
C LYS A 44 0.11 -6.91 3.84
N ALA A 45 0.46 -5.80 3.22
CA ALA A 45 -0.48 -4.76 2.81
C ALA A 45 0.02 -3.94 1.62
N PRO A 46 0.35 -4.58 0.48
CA PRO A 46 1.00 -3.89 -0.62
C PRO A 46 0.12 -2.79 -1.22
N VAL A 47 0.78 -1.71 -1.66
CA VAL A 47 0.19 -0.63 -2.44
C VAL A 47 0.16 -1.03 -3.91
N LEU A 48 -1.00 -0.93 -4.54
CA LEU A 48 -1.23 -1.33 -5.92
C LEU A 48 -1.28 -0.07 -6.79
N PHE A 49 -0.23 0.14 -7.58
CA PHE A 49 -0.13 1.28 -8.51
C PHE A 49 0.94 0.96 -9.57
N PRO A 50 0.73 1.33 -10.85
CA PRO A 50 -0.37 2.13 -11.40
C PRO A 50 -1.54 1.31 -11.93
N ILE A 51 -1.62 0.02 -11.62
CA ILE A 51 -2.74 -0.84 -11.98
C ILE A 51 -3.18 -1.68 -10.79
N VAL A 52 -4.46 -2.07 -10.78
CA VAL A 52 -5.02 -3.06 -9.86
C VAL A 52 -5.34 -4.33 -10.65
N GLY A 53 -4.99 -5.49 -10.10
CA GLY A 53 -5.14 -6.76 -10.78
C GLY A 53 -4.04 -7.02 -11.81
N ARG A 54 -4.35 -7.78 -12.85
CA ARG A 54 -3.38 -8.25 -13.86
C ARG A 54 -3.80 -7.84 -15.26
N LEU A 55 -2.85 -7.41 -16.08
CA LEU A 55 -3.08 -7.14 -17.50
C LEU A 55 -3.04 -8.45 -18.30
N LYS A 56 -3.78 -8.49 -19.41
CA LYS A 56 -3.67 -9.61 -20.35
C LYS A 56 -2.23 -9.68 -20.88
N ASN A 57 -1.60 -10.85 -20.76
CA ASN A 57 -0.21 -11.09 -21.15
C ASN A 57 0.82 -10.17 -20.45
N ASP A 58 0.49 -9.59 -19.28
CA ASP A 58 1.37 -8.70 -18.51
C ASP A 58 1.89 -7.49 -19.32
N GLN A 59 1.06 -6.95 -20.22
CA GLN A 59 1.41 -5.79 -21.05
C GLN A 59 0.18 -4.93 -21.40
N TYR A 60 0.44 -3.69 -21.82
CA TYR A 60 -0.55 -2.78 -22.40
C TYR A 60 0.07 -1.99 -23.55
N SER A 61 -0.77 -1.29 -24.32
CA SER A 61 -0.32 -0.42 -25.42
C SER A 61 -0.66 1.04 -25.14
N TYR A 62 0.29 1.92 -25.38
CA TYR A 62 0.12 3.37 -25.28
C TYR A 62 0.84 4.04 -26.45
N LYS A 63 0.14 4.93 -27.17
CA LYS A 63 0.66 5.62 -28.37
C LYS A 63 1.32 4.68 -29.39
N GLY A 64 0.76 3.48 -29.56
CA GLY A 64 1.27 2.45 -30.49
C GLY A 64 2.49 1.66 -30.02
N ILE A 65 2.99 1.92 -28.81
CA ILE A 65 4.12 1.20 -28.20
C ILE A 65 3.59 0.23 -27.14
N SER A 66 4.14 -0.99 -27.10
CA SER A 66 3.81 -2.00 -26.09
C SER A 66 4.73 -1.86 -24.87
N TYR A 67 4.14 -1.86 -23.68
CA TYR A 67 4.86 -1.76 -22.42
C TYR A 67 4.56 -2.98 -21.53
N PRO A 68 5.59 -3.66 -20.98
CA PRO A 68 5.38 -4.72 -20.00
C PRO A 68 4.97 -4.10 -18.67
N LEU A 69 4.02 -4.68 -17.95
CA LEU A 69 3.66 -4.26 -16.60
C LEU A 69 3.06 -5.43 -15.83
N ASN A 70 3.76 -5.84 -14.78
CA ASN A 70 3.38 -6.97 -13.94
C ASN A 70 2.11 -6.68 -13.13
N GLN A 71 1.47 -7.75 -12.65
CA GLN A 71 0.33 -7.71 -11.75
C GLN A 71 0.53 -6.69 -10.61
N HIS A 72 -0.51 -5.91 -10.33
CA HIS A 72 -0.58 -4.85 -9.30
C HIS A 72 0.44 -3.71 -9.47
N GLY A 73 1.07 -3.59 -10.64
CA GLY A 73 2.04 -2.55 -10.94
C GLY A 73 3.35 -2.74 -10.16
N PHE A 74 3.97 -1.64 -9.75
CA PHE A 74 5.33 -1.62 -9.22
C PHE A 74 5.50 -0.79 -7.93
N ALA A 75 4.46 -0.07 -7.47
CA ALA A 75 4.60 0.77 -6.27
C ALA A 75 5.06 -0.02 -5.04
N ARG A 76 4.50 -1.21 -4.80
CA ARG A 76 4.91 -2.12 -3.71
C ARG A 76 6.40 -2.53 -3.71
N ASP A 77 7.09 -2.37 -4.84
CA ASP A 77 8.50 -2.72 -5.00
C ASP A 77 9.39 -1.46 -5.10
N SER A 78 8.78 -0.27 -5.12
CA SER A 78 9.45 1.03 -5.18
C SER A 78 9.87 1.51 -3.80
N GLU A 79 10.94 2.31 -3.74
CA GLU A 79 11.31 3.02 -2.50
C GLU A 79 10.53 4.33 -2.40
N PHE A 80 9.99 4.61 -1.21
CA PHE A 80 9.37 5.90 -0.88
C PHE A 80 10.26 6.66 0.10
N HIS A 81 10.26 7.99 -0.04
CA HIS A 81 10.98 8.90 0.83
C HIS A 81 10.03 9.53 1.84
N VAL A 82 10.46 9.65 3.09
CA VAL A 82 9.70 10.33 4.15
C VAL A 82 9.74 11.83 3.89
N GLU A 83 8.57 12.44 3.66
CA GLU A 83 8.44 13.90 3.55
C GLU A 83 8.15 14.54 4.91
N GLU A 84 7.34 13.88 5.73
CA GLU A 84 6.89 14.38 7.01
C GLU A 84 6.63 13.19 7.95
N GLN A 85 6.98 13.34 9.22
CA GLN A 85 6.73 12.34 10.24
C GLN A 85 6.47 13.01 11.60
N THR A 86 5.43 12.55 12.28
CA THR A 86 5.14 12.84 13.69
C THR A 86 4.98 11.52 14.46
N ALA A 87 4.57 11.58 15.74
CA ALA A 87 4.25 10.37 16.49
C ALA A 87 3.04 9.61 15.91
N THR A 88 2.09 10.30 15.28
CA THR A 88 0.82 9.72 14.82
C THR A 88 0.62 9.82 13.31
N MET A 89 1.57 10.38 12.55
CA MET A 89 1.44 10.52 11.11
C MET A 89 2.78 10.30 10.39
N VAL A 90 2.74 9.69 9.21
CA VAL A 90 3.85 9.72 8.25
C VAL A 90 3.34 9.98 6.84
N ARG A 91 4.04 10.85 6.10
CA ARG A 91 3.86 11.09 4.67
C ARG A 91 5.08 10.57 3.91
N LEU A 92 4.82 9.71 2.93
CA LEU A 92 5.80 9.00 2.11
C LEU A 92 5.54 9.29 0.64
N THR A 93 6.57 9.66 -0.12
CA THR A 93 6.43 9.99 -1.55
C THR A 93 7.43 9.24 -2.41
N THR A 94 6.98 8.88 -3.62
CA THR A 94 7.84 8.40 -4.70
C THR A 94 7.45 9.07 -6.03
N HIS A 95 8.36 9.05 -7.00
CA HIS A 95 8.19 9.74 -8.28
C HIS A 95 8.52 8.82 -9.47
N SER A 96 8.02 9.18 -10.65
CA SER A 96 8.50 8.57 -11.89
C SER A 96 10.00 8.80 -12.07
N THR A 97 10.73 7.72 -12.34
CA THR A 97 12.15 7.72 -12.70
C THR A 97 12.33 7.31 -14.17
N PRO A 98 13.51 7.53 -14.77
CA PRO A 98 13.82 7.00 -16.11
C PRO A 98 13.57 5.49 -16.24
N GLU A 99 13.84 4.72 -15.18
CA GLU A 99 13.56 3.29 -15.14
C GLU A 99 12.05 3.01 -15.19
N THR A 100 11.26 3.67 -14.34
CA THR A 100 9.79 3.45 -14.35
C THR A 100 9.17 3.77 -15.71
N LYS A 101 9.71 4.76 -16.42
CA LYS A 101 9.25 5.16 -17.75
C LYS A 101 9.48 4.10 -18.84
N THR A 102 10.34 3.11 -18.59
CA THR A 102 10.53 1.99 -19.53
C THR A 102 9.33 1.05 -19.59
N TYR A 103 8.50 1.01 -18.54
CA TYR A 103 7.29 0.18 -18.45
C TYR A 103 6.00 0.97 -18.15
N TYR A 104 6.12 2.24 -17.72
CA TYR A 104 5.01 3.14 -17.45
C TYR A 104 5.40 4.58 -17.82
N PRO A 105 5.19 5.00 -19.08
CA PRO A 105 5.79 6.19 -19.68
C PRO A 105 5.04 7.47 -19.29
N PHE A 106 4.77 7.65 -18.00
CA PHE A 106 4.06 8.80 -17.45
C PHE A 106 4.89 9.47 -16.34
N ASP A 107 4.80 10.79 -16.27
CA ASP A 107 5.33 11.57 -15.15
C ASP A 107 4.32 11.59 -14.00
N PHE A 108 4.75 11.15 -12.83
CA PHE A 108 3.89 11.11 -11.64
C PHE A 108 4.67 11.41 -10.36
N GLN A 109 3.90 11.83 -9.36
CA GLN A 109 4.25 11.76 -7.95
C GLN A 109 3.13 10.99 -7.23
N LEU A 110 3.51 9.95 -6.48
CA LEU A 110 2.60 9.19 -5.63
C LEU A 110 2.98 9.43 -4.17
N THR A 111 2.03 9.94 -3.41
CA THR A 111 2.19 10.24 -1.99
C THR A 111 1.19 9.42 -1.18
N LEU A 112 1.67 8.72 -0.16
CA LEU A 112 0.85 8.02 0.84
C LEU A 112 0.99 8.73 2.19
N THR A 113 -0.15 8.94 2.85
CA THR A 113 -0.17 9.45 4.23
C THR A 113 -0.89 8.45 5.12
N TYR A 114 -0.22 8.04 6.18
CA TYR A 114 -0.79 7.23 7.26
C TYR A 114 -0.97 8.11 8.48
N THR A 115 -2.18 8.15 9.05
CA THR A 115 -2.49 8.92 10.26
C THR A 115 -3.23 8.04 11.26
N LEU A 116 -2.86 8.15 12.54
CA LEU A 116 -3.55 7.49 13.65
C LEU A 116 -4.50 8.47 14.35
N GLU A 117 -5.76 8.09 14.44
CA GLU A 117 -6.82 8.80 15.15
C GLU A 117 -7.56 7.79 16.02
N GLU A 118 -7.41 7.87 17.34
CA GLU A 118 -7.92 6.86 18.28
C GLU A 118 -7.53 5.43 17.83
N ASN A 119 -8.49 4.52 17.63
CA ASN A 119 -8.28 3.17 17.14
C ASN A 119 -8.36 3.05 15.59
N THR A 120 -8.25 4.15 14.86
CA THR A 120 -8.35 4.20 13.40
C THR A 120 -6.99 4.47 12.76
N VAL A 121 -6.69 3.73 11.70
CA VAL A 121 -5.58 4.00 10.77
C VAL A 121 -6.16 4.59 9.50
N ASN A 122 -6.04 5.91 9.33
CA ASN A 122 -6.41 6.59 8.09
C ASN A 122 -5.29 6.41 7.06
N VAL A 123 -5.64 5.93 5.86
CA VAL A 123 -4.72 5.76 4.73
C VAL A 123 -5.20 6.64 3.59
N SER A 124 -4.40 7.65 3.23
CA SER A 124 -4.68 8.55 2.12
C SER A 124 -3.69 8.35 0.99
N TYR A 125 -4.21 8.34 -0.24
CA TYR A 125 -3.44 8.24 -1.47
C TYR A 125 -3.61 9.52 -2.28
N LEU A 126 -2.50 10.17 -2.62
CA LEU A 126 -2.48 11.33 -3.52
C LEU A 126 -1.62 10.99 -4.74
N VAL A 127 -2.25 10.98 -5.91
CA VAL A 127 -1.57 10.83 -7.20
C VAL A 127 -1.58 12.19 -7.89
N LYS A 128 -0.39 12.73 -8.15
CA LYS A 128 -0.21 13.98 -8.88
C LYS A 128 0.41 13.69 -10.24
N ASN A 129 -0.28 14.11 -11.29
CA ASN A 129 0.31 14.20 -12.62
C ASN A 129 1.31 15.36 -12.64
N THR A 130 2.58 15.07 -12.91
CA THR A 130 3.66 16.07 -12.95
C THR A 130 4.04 16.48 -14.38
N HIS A 131 3.42 15.88 -15.40
CA HIS A 131 3.58 16.35 -16.78
C HIS A 131 2.77 17.63 -17.01
N PRO A 132 3.30 18.64 -17.72
CA PRO A 132 2.57 19.90 -17.96
C PRO A 132 1.37 19.76 -18.91
N SER A 133 1.34 18.73 -19.76
CA SER A 133 0.38 18.64 -20.87
C SER A 133 -0.07 17.24 -21.28
N GLU A 134 0.41 16.17 -20.63
CA GLU A 134 0.01 14.80 -20.97
C GLU A 134 -0.90 14.26 -19.88
N GLU A 135 -1.90 13.48 -20.26
CA GLU A 135 -2.78 12.81 -19.30
C GLU A 135 -2.05 11.66 -18.58
N LEU A 136 -2.44 11.41 -17.33
CA LEU A 136 -1.95 10.30 -16.51
C LEU A 136 -3.07 9.27 -16.37
N TYR A 137 -2.88 8.05 -16.89
CA TYR A 137 -3.84 6.95 -16.77
C TYR A 137 -3.40 5.94 -15.72
N PHE A 138 -4.15 5.80 -14.63
CA PHE A 138 -3.79 4.90 -13.55
C PHE A 138 -5.01 4.28 -12.86
N SER A 139 -4.75 3.23 -12.10
CA SER A 139 -5.60 2.76 -11.00
C SER A 139 -4.76 2.70 -9.72
N ILE A 140 -5.41 2.85 -8.57
CA ILE A 140 -4.77 2.79 -7.26
C ILE A 140 -5.60 1.94 -6.30
N GLY A 141 -4.93 1.18 -5.44
CA GLY A 141 -5.60 0.39 -4.42
C GLY A 141 -4.69 -0.03 -3.28
N GLY A 142 -5.30 -0.39 -2.15
CA GLY A 142 -4.65 -1.09 -1.05
C GLY A 142 -4.95 -2.58 -1.09
N HIS A 143 -4.12 -3.39 -0.45
CA HIS A 143 -4.32 -4.84 -0.38
C HIS A 143 -3.95 -5.40 1.01
N PRO A 144 -4.51 -4.88 2.12
CA PRO A 144 -4.21 -5.40 3.46
C PRO A 144 -4.74 -6.82 3.62
N GLY A 145 -3.91 -7.72 4.14
CA GLY A 145 -4.38 -8.96 4.76
C GLY A 145 -4.55 -8.77 6.26
N PHE A 146 -5.66 -9.27 6.80
CA PHE A 146 -5.96 -9.23 8.22
C PHE A 146 -5.86 -10.63 8.82
N ASN A 147 -5.36 -10.73 10.06
CA ASN A 147 -5.35 -11.99 10.77
C ASN A 147 -6.77 -12.42 11.13
N VAL A 148 -7.04 -13.69 10.91
CA VAL A 148 -8.22 -14.43 11.37
C VAL A 148 -7.80 -15.87 11.68
N PRO A 149 -8.23 -16.46 12.81
CA PRO A 149 -8.92 -15.81 13.92
C PRO A 149 -8.03 -14.77 14.64
N MET A 150 -8.62 -13.70 15.15
CA MET A 150 -7.90 -12.63 15.87
C MET A 150 -7.60 -13.01 17.33
N THR A 151 -8.38 -13.95 17.90
CA THR A 151 -8.24 -14.45 19.26
C THR A 151 -8.27 -15.99 19.24
N SER A 152 -7.69 -16.64 20.25
CA SER A 152 -7.55 -18.09 20.28
C SER A 152 -8.84 -18.88 20.50
N ASP A 153 -9.90 -18.19 20.91
CA ASP A 153 -11.24 -18.75 21.20
C ASP A 153 -12.21 -18.69 20.02
N THR A 154 -11.76 -18.18 18.86
CA THR A 154 -12.56 -18.11 17.62
C THR A 154 -11.93 -18.93 16.48
N THR A 155 -12.72 -19.19 15.45
CA THR A 155 -12.34 -19.91 14.22
C THR A 155 -12.55 -19.02 12.99
N PHE A 156 -12.06 -19.42 11.82
CA PHE A 156 -12.25 -18.65 10.58
C PHE A 156 -13.74 -18.48 10.24
N GLU A 157 -14.53 -19.52 10.46
CA GLU A 157 -15.97 -19.57 10.19
C GLU A 157 -16.80 -18.62 11.07
N ASP A 158 -16.23 -18.11 12.16
CA ASP A 158 -16.88 -17.11 13.03
C ASP A 158 -16.80 -15.68 12.45
N TYR A 159 -15.98 -15.47 11.40
CA TYR A 159 -15.80 -14.17 10.76
C TYR A 159 -16.61 -14.06 9.47
N TYR A 160 -17.20 -12.88 9.25
CA TYR A 160 -17.93 -12.57 8.02
C TYR A 160 -17.71 -11.11 7.63
N LEU A 161 -17.90 -10.82 6.34
CA LEU A 161 -17.93 -9.45 5.84
C LEU A 161 -19.38 -8.96 5.78
N SER A 162 -19.62 -7.77 6.32
CA SER A 162 -20.89 -7.07 6.23
C SER A 162 -20.67 -5.70 5.61
N PHE A 163 -21.51 -5.34 4.64
CA PHE A 163 -21.49 -4.04 3.97
C PHE A 163 -22.79 -3.32 4.29
N TYR A 164 -22.70 -2.08 4.76
CA TYR A 164 -23.83 -1.21 5.10
C TYR A 164 -23.98 -0.09 4.08
#